data_AF-A0A0T6A6A8-F1
#
_entry.id   AF-A0A0T6A6A8-F1
#
_cell.length_a   1.000
_cell.length_b   1.000
_cell.length_c   1.000
_cell.angle_alpha   90.00
_cell.angle_beta   90.00
_cell.angle_gamma   90.00
#
_symmetry.space_group_name_H-M   'P 1'
#
loop_
_entity.id
_entity.type
_entity.pdbx_description
1 polymer ?
#
loop_
_entity_poly.entity_id
_entity_poly.type
_entity_poly.pdbx_seq_one_letter_code
_entity_poly.pdbx_strand_id
1 'polypeptide(L)'
;MARRSIVGRAQSAICREITDLLLDYLTGELDRGTASAFEDHLRLCSDCVAFLNTYKKTVHVTRSLRYESIPAELERRVRRFLRERTQKGRRGR
;
A
#
# COMPACT_ATOMS: atom_id res chain seq x y z
N MET A 1 -38.39 -1.28 5.78
CA MET A 1 -37.27 -0.36 6.10
C MET A 1 -36.45 -0.13 4.84
N ALA A 2 -36.74 0.94 4.10
CA ALA A 2 -36.09 1.24 2.83
C ALA A 2 -34.72 1.90 3.08
N ARG A 3 -33.62 1.18 2.82
CA ARG A 3 -32.28 1.76 2.74
C ARG A 3 -32.14 2.46 1.39
N ARG A 4 -32.46 3.76 1.34
CA ARG A 4 -32.12 4.63 0.20
C ARG A 4 -30.62 4.91 0.22
N SER A 5 -29.86 4.24 -0.64
CA SER A 5 -28.46 4.58 -0.90
C SER A 5 -28.40 5.67 -1.98
N ILE A 6 -28.31 6.93 -1.54
CA ILE A 6 -28.10 8.14 -2.38
C ILE A 6 -26.61 8.46 -2.46
N VAL A 7 -25.80 7.53 -2.95
CA VAL A 7 -24.35 7.73 -3.02
C VAL A 7 -23.82 7.23 -4.36
N GLY A 8 -23.62 8.15 -5.31
CA GLY A 8 -23.25 7.77 -6.68
C GLY A 8 -21.99 8.37 -7.27
N ARG A 9 -21.46 9.51 -6.76
CA ARG A 9 -20.27 10.16 -7.39
C ARG A 9 -19.34 10.94 -6.45
N ALA A 10 -19.84 11.52 -5.35
CA ALA A 10 -19.01 12.31 -4.43
C ALA A 10 -18.25 11.45 -3.39
N GLN A 11 -18.78 10.30 -2.99
CA GLN A 11 -18.10 9.43 -2.03
C GLN A 11 -16.91 8.69 -2.63
N SER A 12 -16.85 8.46 -3.94
CA SER A 12 -15.69 7.79 -4.54
C SER A 12 -14.42 8.63 -4.45
N ALA A 13 -14.52 9.96 -4.49
CA ALA A 13 -13.37 10.86 -4.36
C ALA A 13 -12.83 10.84 -2.92
N ILE A 14 -13.70 11.08 -1.94
CA ILE A 14 -13.33 11.06 -0.51
C ILE A 14 -12.86 9.67 -0.07
N CYS A 15 -13.54 8.60 -0.50
CA CYS A 15 -13.09 7.24 -0.21
C CYS A 15 -11.71 6.96 -0.79
N ARG A 16 -11.43 7.42 -2.02
CA ARG A 16 -10.12 7.25 -2.65
C ARG A 16 -9.04 8.03 -1.91
N GLU A 17 -9.28 9.30 -1.61
CA GLU A 17 -8.34 10.15 -0.87
C GLU A 17 -7.98 9.53 0.49
N ILE A 18 -8.98 9.00 1.22
CA ILE A 18 -8.75 8.33 2.49
C ILE A 18 -7.94 7.04 2.28
N THR A 19 -8.28 6.21 1.29
CA THR A 19 -7.53 4.96 1.07
C THR A 19 -6.10 5.21 0.62
N ASP A 20 -5.86 6.25 -0.18
CA ASP A 20 -4.53 6.63 -0.64
C ASP A 20 -3.69 7.14 0.54
N LEU A 21 -4.25 8.03 1.38
CA LEU A 21 -3.61 8.48 2.62
C LEU A 21 -3.23 7.30 3.53
N LEU A 22 -4.14 6.34 3.72
CA LEU A 22 -3.89 5.17 4.54
C LEU A 22 -2.84 4.24 3.92
N LEU A 23 -2.84 4.09 2.60
CA LEU A 23 -1.84 3.28 1.92
C LEU A 23 -0.45 3.91 2.04
N ASP A 24 -0.33 5.20 1.76
CA ASP A 24 0.92 5.97 1.85
C ASP A 24 1.46 5.98 3.29
N TYR A 25 0.57 6.07 4.29
CA TYR A 25 0.93 5.92 5.70
C TYR A 25 1.47 4.52 6.00
N LEU A 26 0.87 3.47 5.43
CA LEU A 26 1.30 2.08 5.64
C LEU A 26 2.57 1.71 4.87
N THR A 27 2.84 2.35 3.72
CA THR A 27 4.07 2.15 2.93
C THR A 27 5.22 3.06 3.39
N GLY A 28 4.92 4.07 4.21
CA GLY A 28 5.90 5.06 4.67
C GLY A 28 6.24 6.10 3.61
N GLU A 29 5.37 6.27 2.62
CA GLU A 29 5.52 7.24 1.52
C GLU A 29 4.90 8.60 1.84
N LEU A 30 4.17 8.69 2.95
CA LEU A 30 3.59 9.93 3.44
C LEU A 30 4.68 10.92 3.86
N ASP A 31 4.52 12.20 3.53
CA ASP A 31 5.46 13.22 3.98
C ASP A 31 5.44 13.35 5.52
N ARG A 32 6.56 13.80 6.10
CA ARG A 32 6.74 13.85 7.55
C ARG A 32 5.72 14.73 8.27
N GLY A 33 5.28 15.83 7.65
CA GLY A 33 4.32 16.75 8.25
C GLY A 33 2.93 16.11 8.34
N THR A 34 2.48 15.54 7.23
CA THR A 34 1.19 14.83 7.17
C THR A 34 1.19 13.58 8.04
N ALA A 35 2.29 12.83 8.07
CA ALA A 35 2.42 11.66 8.94
C ALA A 35 2.30 12.03 10.43
N SER A 36 2.98 13.08 10.88
CA SER A 36 2.88 13.55 12.27
C SER A 36 1.46 13.99 12.62
N ALA A 37 0.82 14.79 11.75
CA ALA A 37 -0.55 15.24 11.97
C ALA A 37 -1.55 14.07 12.01
N PHE A 38 -1.33 13.06 11.16
CA PHE A 38 -2.17 11.87 11.14
C PHE A 38 -1.96 11.02 12.40
N GLU A 39 -0.72 10.86 12.88
CA GLU A 39 -0.44 10.18 14.15
C GLU A 39 -1.09 10.88 15.34
N ASP A 40 -1.06 12.21 15.39
CA ASP A 40 -1.75 12.99 16.42
C ASP A 40 -3.27 12.77 16.39
N HIS A 41 -3.87 12.69 15.19
CA HIS A 41 -5.28 12.33 15.05
C HIS A 41 -5.57 10.91 15.57
N LEU A 42 -4.74 9.94 15.24
CA LEU A 42 -4.89 8.55 15.71
C LEU A 42 -4.80 8.43 17.23
N ARG A 43 -4.07 9.32 17.92
CA ARG A 43 -4.01 9.36 19.39
C ARG A 43 -5.33 9.81 20.03
N LEU A 44 -6.12 10.62 19.31
CA LEU A 44 -7.33 11.26 19.83
C LEU A 44 -8.63 10.60 19.33
N CYS A 45 -8.56 9.75 18.30
CA CYS A 45 -9.74 9.18 17.64
C CYS A 45 -9.69 7.65 17.56
N SER A 46 -10.45 6.98 18.45
CA SER A 46 -10.54 5.51 18.48
C SER A 46 -11.17 4.91 17.22
N ASP A 47 -12.11 5.61 16.60
CA ASP A 47 -12.81 5.13 15.40
C ASP A 47 -11.87 5.06 14.20
N CYS A 48 -11.00 6.05 14.04
CA CYS A 48 -9.98 6.06 12.99
C CYS A 48 -8.92 4.97 13.24
N VAL A 49 -8.56 4.69 14.49
CA VAL A 49 -7.70 3.54 14.83
C VAL A 49 -8.36 2.22 14.45
N ALA A 50 -9.66 2.05 14.77
CA ALA A 50 -10.41 0.85 14.42
C ALA A 50 -10.51 0.66 12.89
N PHE A 51 -10.73 1.76 12.16
CA PHE A 51 -10.77 1.76 10.70
C PHE A 51 -9.40 1.39 10.11
N LEU A 52 -8.32 2.02 10.57
CA LEU A 52 -6.95 1.71 10.14
C LEU A 52 -6.61 0.23 10.37
N ASN A 53 -7.00 -0.34 11.52
CA ASN A 53 -6.79 -1.75 11.81
C ASN A 53 -7.56 -2.67 10.86
N THR A 54 -8.78 -2.29 10.48
CA THR A 54 -9.56 -3.01 9.46
C THR A 54 -8.88 -2.92 8.10
N TYR A 55 -8.45 -1.73 7.70
CA TYR A 55 -7.75 -1.51 6.43
C TYR A 55 -6.43 -2.29 6.34
N LYS A 56 -5.63 -2.31 7.42
CA LYS A 56 -4.41 -3.15 7.54
C LYS A 56 -4.69 -4.62 7.27
N LYS A 57 -5.78 -5.15 7.83
CA LYS A 57 -6.20 -6.55 7.59
C LYS A 57 -6.58 -6.77 6.13
N THR A 58 -7.32 -5.85 5.52
CA THR A 58 -7.67 -5.91 4.10
C THR A 58 -6.41 -5.95 3.24
N VAL A 59 -5.44 -5.05 3.45
CA VAL A 59 -4.16 -5.03 2.72
C VAL A 59 -3.36 -6.32 2.95
N HIS A 60 -3.35 -6.84 4.17
CA HIS A 60 -2.66 -8.10 4.48
C HIS A 60 -3.27 -9.29 3.74
N VAL A 61 -4.60 -9.42 3.79
CA VAL A 61 -5.33 -10.51 3.12
C VAL A 61 -5.16 -10.40 1.61
N THR A 62 -5.31 -9.22 1.02
CA THR A 62 -5.12 -9.04 -0.43
C THR A 62 -3.69 -9.30 -0.88
N ARG A 63 -2.67 -8.96 -0.07
CA ARG A 63 -1.27 -9.35 -0.35
C ARG A 63 -1.04 -10.86 -0.19
N SER A 64 -1.79 -11.54 0.67
CA SER A 64 -1.71 -12.99 0.84
C SER A 64 -2.35 -13.77 -0.30
N LEU A 65 -3.25 -13.14 -1.07
CA LEU A 65 -3.73 -13.64 -2.35
C LEU A 65 -2.54 -13.59 -3.31
N ARG A 66 -1.74 -14.65 -3.30
CA ARG A 66 -0.60 -14.79 -4.20
C ARG A 66 -1.11 -14.73 -5.64
N TYR A 67 -0.75 -13.65 -6.34
CA TYR A 67 -0.55 -13.73 -7.78
C TYR A 67 0.38 -14.91 -8.04
N GLU A 68 0.05 -15.77 -9.01
CA GLU A 68 0.80 -17.01 -9.31
C GLU A 68 2.30 -16.81 -9.05
N SER A 69 2.87 -17.69 -8.21
CA SER A 69 4.28 -17.60 -7.84
C SER A 69 5.12 -17.39 -9.11
N ILE A 70 5.98 -16.37 -9.12
CA ILE A 70 6.85 -16.06 -10.25
C ILE A 70 7.46 -17.36 -10.77
N PRO A 71 7.24 -17.74 -12.04
CA PRO A 71 7.78 -18.97 -12.58
C PRO A 71 9.29 -19.02 -12.35
N ALA A 72 9.78 -20.14 -11.81
CA ALA A 72 11.19 -20.25 -11.41
C ALA A 72 12.17 -19.92 -12.55
N GLU A 73 11.79 -20.17 -13.80
CA GLU A 73 12.58 -19.80 -14.98
C GLU A 73 12.68 -18.28 -15.19
N LEU A 74 11.60 -17.54 -14.97
CA LEU A 74 11.62 -16.07 -15.06
C LEU A 74 12.55 -15.49 -13.98
N GLU A 75 12.44 -15.99 -12.75
CA GLU A 75 13.32 -15.58 -11.66
C GLU A 75 14.79 -15.86 -11.99
N ARG A 76 15.11 -17.05 -12.49
CA ARG A 76 16.48 -17.42 -12.92
C ARG A 76 17.00 -16.46 -13.99
N ARG A 77 16.20 -16.16 -15.01
CA ARG A 77 16.59 -15.28 -16.12
C ARG A 77 16.89 -13.85 -15.63
N VAL A 78 16.02 -13.28 -14.79
CA VAL A 78 16.20 -11.93 -14.23
C VAL A 78 17.44 -11.89 -13.33
N ARG A 79 17.61 -12.86 -12.42
CA ARG A 79 18.79 -12.93 -11.54
C ARG A 79 20.09 -13.05 -12.34
N ARG A 80 20.11 -13.85 -13.42
CA ARG A 80 21.28 -13.97 -14.31
C ARG A 80 21.61 -12.62 -14.97
N PHE A 81 20.62 -11.97 -15.56
CA PHE A 81 20.79 -10.66 -16.21
C PHE A 81 21.34 -9.60 -15.23
N LEU A 82 20.79 -9.54 -14.01
CA LEU A 82 21.26 -8.59 -12.99
C LEU A 82 22.71 -8.86 -12.57
N ARG A 83 23.12 -10.13 -12.39
CA ARG A 83 24.51 -10.47 -12.07
C ARG A 83 25.48 -10.04 -13.16
N GLU A 84 25.14 -10.29 -14.42
CA GLU A 84 25.97 -9.92 -15.57
C GLU A 84 26.17 -8.41 -15.66
N ARG A 85 25.12 -7.61 -15.42
CA ARG A 85 25.19 -6.14 -15.47
C ARG A 85 25.88 -5.53 -14.25
N THR A 86 25.60 -6.03 -13.05
CA THR A 86 26.19 -5.49 -11.80
C THR A 86 27.66 -5.87 -11.61
N GLN A 87 28.09 -7.05 -12.06
CA GLN A 87 29.52 -7.40 -12.06
C GLN A 87 30.33 -6.65 -13.12
N LYS A 88 29.72 -6.37 -14.28
CA LYS A 88 30.37 -5.59 -15.35
C LYS A 88 30.58 -4.13 -14.96
N GLY A 89 29.71 -3.56 -14.11
CA GLY A 89 29.90 -2.23 -13.51
C GLY A 89 30.96 -2.13 -12.40
N ARG A 90 31.37 -3.25 -11.77
CA ARG A 90 32.44 -3.28 -10.75
C ARG A 90 33.82 -3.65 -11.28
N ARG A 91 33.91 -4.21 -12.49
CA ARG A 91 35.17 -4.62 -13.15
C ARG A 91 35.75 -3.59 -14.12
N GLY A 92 35.11 -2.42 -14.27
CA GLY A 92 35.49 -1.37 -15.22
C GLY A 92 35.60 0.03 -14.61
N ARG A 93 35.95 0.14 -13.32
CA ARG A 93 36.41 1.39 -12.69
C ARG A 93 37.77 1.16 -12.06
#